data_AF-A0A183DAH7-F1
#
_entry.id   AF-A0A183DAH7-F1
#
_cell.length_a   1.000
_cell.length_b   1.000
_cell.length_c   1.000
_cell.angle_alpha   90.00
_cell.angle_beta   90.00
_cell.angle_gamma   90.00
#
_symmetry.space_group_name_H-M   'P 1'
#
loop_
_entity.id
_entity.type
_entity.pdbx_description
1 polymer ?
#
loop_
_entity_poly.entity_id
_entity_poly.type
_entity_poly.pdbx_seq_one_letter_code
_entity_poly.pdbx_strand_id
1 'polypeptide(L)'
;MNSEAQKPPDLPLKEAEKKQKEEQKKIDSAVPLTEEEQNEKTQLLTQGQSTWSRREFQQFIKANEKYGRHDLENIAKEIDSKTPVEVEQYAKLFWERLDELADHERILATIEKVSSSLGFKLR
;
A
#
# COMPACT_ATOMS: atom_id res chain seq x y z
N MET A 1 -29.14 24.84 -0.96
CA MET A 1 -27.80 25.18 -1.49
C MET A 1 -27.49 24.17 -2.56
N ASN A 2 -27.36 24.59 -3.82
CA ASN A 2 -27.17 23.71 -4.97
C ASN A 2 -25.83 22.98 -4.88
N SER A 3 -25.88 21.65 -4.72
CA SER A 3 -24.72 20.76 -4.80
C SER A 3 -24.69 20.11 -6.18
N GLU A 4 -24.48 20.90 -7.24
CA GLU A 4 -24.08 20.32 -8.53
C GLU A 4 -22.59 19.98 -8.46
N ALA A 5 -22.30 18.72 -8.18
CA ALA A 5 -20.96 18.18 -8.32
C ALA A 5 -20.50 18.37 -9.78
N GLN A 6 -19.35 19.03 -9.97
CA GLN A 6 -18.78 19.26 -11.30
C GLN A 6 -18.57 17.93 -12.03
N LYS A 7 -19.10 17.83 -13.26
CA LYS A 7 -18.98 16.65 -14.11
C LYS A 7 -17.50 16.45 -14.50
N PRO A 8 -16.92 15.26 -14.32
CA PRO A 8 -15.56 14.98 -14.78
C PRO A 8 -15.49 15.14 -16.31
N PRO A 9 -14.47 15.84 -16.85
CA PRO A 9 -14.45 16.25 -18.26
C PRO A 9 -14.18 15.10 -19.27
N ASP A 10 -13.86 13.89 -18.82
CA ASP A 10 -13.23 12.85 -19.65
C ASP A 10 -14.00 11.52 -19.76
N LEU A 11 -15.29 11.48 -19.38
CA LEU A 11 -16.15 10.29 -19.53
C LEU A 11 -17.34 10.59 -20.46
N PRO A 12 -17.72 9.67 -21.36
CA PRO A 12 -18.94 9.81 -22.16
C PRO A 12 -20.13 10.10 -21.25
N LEU A 13 -20.92 11.15 -21.55
CA LEU A 13 -21.96 11.68 -20.66
C LEU A 13 -22.89 10.60 -20.07
N LYS A 14 -23.24 9.57 -20.86
CA LYS A 14 -24.09 8.45 -20.41
C LYS A 14 -23.42 7.51 -19.40
N GLU A 15 -22.12 7.28 -19.52
CA GLU A 15 -21.36 6.43 -18.58
C GLU A 15 -21.08 7.17 -17.27
N ALA A 16 -20.80 8.47 -17.35
CA ALA A 16 -20.66 9.34 -16.19
C ALA A 16 -21.98 9.42 -15.39
N GLU A 17 -23.12 9.62 -16.07
CA GLU A 17 -24.44 9.64 -15.44
C GLU A 17 -24.83 8.29 -14.83
N LYS A 18 -24.48 7.17 -15.49
CA LYS A 18 -24.70 5.83 -14.95
C LYS A 18 -23.86 5.58 -13.69
N LYS A 19 -22.56 5.87 -13.72
CA LYS A 19 -21.68 5.76 -12.54
C LYS A 19 -22.17 6.66 -11.40
N GLN A 20 -22.56 7.90 -11.70
CA GLN A 20 -23.09 8.83 -10.71
C GLN A 20 -24.35 8.27 -10.03
N LYS A 21 -25.29 7.72 -10.80
CA LYS A 21 -26.50 7.10 -10.27
C LYS A 21 -26.20 5.84 -9.44
N GLU A 22 -25.22 5.04 -9.86
CA GLU A 22 -24.78 3.86 -9.12
C GLU A 22 -24.12 4.22 -7.78
N GLU A 23 -23.22 5.20 -7.76
CA GLU A 23 -22.62 5.69 -6.52
C GLU A 23 -23.66 6.36 -5.60
N GLN A 24 -24.59 7.15 -6.16
CA GLN A 24 -25.68 7.75 -5.39
C GLN A 24 -26.57 6.69 -4.74
N LYS A 25 -26.86 5.60 -5.47
CA LYS A 25 -27.64 4.48 -4.91
C LYS A 25 -26.93 3.84 -3.71
N LYS A 26 -25.60 3.73 -3.71
CA LYS A 26 -24.83 3.22 -2.56
C LYS A 26 -24.97 4.14 -1.35
N ILE A 27 -24.96 5.46 -1.56
CA ILE A 27 -25.18 6.45 -0.50
C ILE A 27 -26.59 6.32 0.05
N ASP A 28 -27.60 6.29 -0.83
CA ASP A 28 -29.01 6.23 -0.43
C ASP A 28 -29.36 4.93 0.33
N SER A 29 -28.65 3.83 0.02
CA SER A 29 -28.82 2.54 0.71
C SER A 29 -27.88 2.35 1.92
N ALA A 30 -27.00 3.31 2.21
CA ALA A 30 -26.06 3.18 3.31
C ALA A 30 -26.79 3.21 4.66
N VAL A 31 -26.46 2.27 5.53
CA VAL A 31 -26.95 2.22 6.91
C VAL A 31 -25.76 2.35 7.88
N PRO A 32 -25.97 2.87 9.10
CA PRO A 32 -24.96 2.82 10.15
C PRO A 32 -24.53 1.37 10.40
N LEU A 33 -23.26 1.18 10.77
CA LEU A 33 -22.76 -0.13 11.19
C LEU A 33 -23.56 -0.61 12.40
N THR A 34 -23.92 -1.89 12.38
CA THR A 34 -24.48 -2.61 13.52
C THR A 34 -23.43 -2.76 14.64
N GLU A 35 -23.86 -3.13 15.85
CA GLU A 35 -22.93 -3.38 16.97
C GLU A 35 -21.92 -4.48 16.65
N GLU A 36 -22.34 -5.52 15.91
CA GLU A 36 -21.47 -6.60 15.46
C GLU A 36 -20.43 -6.10 14.46
N GLU A 37 -20.83 -5.34 13.44
CA GLU A 37 -19.91 -4.75 12.45
C GLU A 37 -18.98 -3.72 13.08
N GLN A 38 -19.43 -2.98 14.10
CA GLN A 38 -18.60 -2.02 14.84
C GLN A 38 -17.54 -2.75 15.67
N ASN A 39 -17.87 -3.90 16.26
CA ASN A 39 -16.92 -4.76 16.95
C ASN A 39 -15.92 -5.40 15.97
N GLU A 40 -16.40 -5.92 14.85
CA GLU A 40 -15.55 -6.48 13.79
C GLU A 40 -14.59 -5.41 13.23
N LYS A 41 -15.08 -4.21 12.94
CA LYS A 41 -14.25 -3.06 12.55
C LYS A 41 -13.14 -2.79 13.57
N THR A 42 -13.46 -2.85 14.86
CA THR A 42 -12.48 -2.63 15.93
C THR A 42 -11.43 -3.74 15.93
N GLN A 43 -11.84 -5.00 15.75
CA GLN A 43 -10.91 -6.13 15.62
C GLN A 43 -10.01 -6.01 14.37
N LEU A 44 -10.58 -5.68 13.21
CA LEU A 44 -9.82 -5.49 11.97
C LEU A 44 -8.81 -4.35 12.08
N LEU A 45 -9.17 -3.26 12.77
CA LEU A 45 -8.23 -2.16 13.04
C LEU A 45 -7.03 -2.59 13.90
N THR A 46 -7.20 -3.58 14.77
CA THR A 46 -6.08 -4.17 15.53
C THR A 46 -5.23 -5.16 14.72
N GLN A 47 -5.77 -5.71 13.63
CA GLN A 47 -5.05 -6.64 12.75
C GLN A 47 -4.17 -5.93 11.71
N GLY A 48 -4.45 -4.65 11.43
CA GLY A 48 -3.57 -3.82 10.62
C GLY A 48 -2.22 -3.62 11.32
N GLN A 49 -1.11 -3.82 10.59
CA GLN A 49 0.24 -3.55 11.08
C GLN A 49 0.44 -2.04 11.30
N SER A 50 -0.09 -1.50 12.40
CA SER A 50 0.00 -0.08 12.76
C SER A 50 1.41 0.35 13.17
N THR A 51 2.37 -0.59 13.24
CA THR A 51 3.74 -0.33 13.68
C THR A 51 4.62 0.25 12.59
N TRP A 52 4.25 0.15 11.30
CA TRP A 52 5.02 0.68 10.17
C TRP A 52 4.41 1.97 9.62
N SER A 53 5.12 3.07 9.82
CA SER A 53 4.81 4.38 9.27
C SER A 53 5.19 4.47 7.79
N ARG A 54 4.58 5.43 7.08
CA ARG A 54 4.95 5.75 5.69
C ARG A 54 6.43 6.13 5.55
N ARG A 55 7.04 6.72 6.58
CA ARG A 55 8.47 7.05 6.58
C ARG A 55 9.32 5.78 6.57
N GLU A 56 9.02 4.84 7.45
CA GLU A 56 9.76 3.57 7.56
C GLU A 56 9.60 2.74 6.29
N PHE A 57 8.42 2.72 5.70
CA PHE A 57 8.20 2.12 4.39
C PHE A 57 9.15 2.71 3.33
N GLN A 58 9.25 4.05 3.23
CA GLN A 58 10.14 4.70 2.26
C GLN A 58 11.62 4.43 2.56
N GLN A 59 12.02 4.37 3.84
CA GLN A 59 13.37 3.97 4.24
C GLN A 59 13.67 2.53 3.85
N PHE A 60 12.72 1.61 4.06
CA PHE A 60 12.83 0.22 3.66
C PHE A 60 13.02 0.07 2.15
N ILE A 61 12.22 0.76 1.32
CA ILE A 61 12.40 0.73 -0.14
C ILE A 61 13.79 1.23 -0.55
N LYS A 62 14.24 2.37 -0.02
CA LYS A 62 15.56 2.93 -0.32
C LYS A 62 16.71 2.02 0.13
N ALA A 63 16.56 1.38 1.28
CA ALA A 63 17.54 0.44 1.79
C ALA A 63 17.62 -0.84 0.92
N ASN A 64 16.46 -1.35 0.46
CA ASN A 64 16.41 -2.45 -0.50
C ASN A 64 17.03 -2.07 -1.85
N GLU A 65 16.83 -0.83 -2.30
CA GLU A 65 17.50 -0.32 -3.51
C GLU A 65 19.03 -0.29 -3.31
N LYS A 66 19.52 0.17 -2.15
CA LYS A 66 20.96 0.32 -1.88
C LYS A 66 21.71 -0.99 -1.65
N TYR A 67 21.13 -1.92 -0.90
CA TYR A 67 21.80 -3.15 -0.44
C TYR A 67 21.26 -4.42 -1.11
N GLY A 68 20.11 -4.33 -1.77
CA GLY A 68 19.42 -5.48 -2.35
C GLY A 68 18.57 -6.24 -1.33
N ARG A 69 17.58 -6.98 -1.83
CA ARG A 69 16.52 -7.61 -1.02
C ARG A 69 16.98 -8.64 0.03
N HIS A 70 18.19 -9.17 -0.11
CA HIS A 70 18.71 -10.24 0.75
C HIS A 70 19.58 -9.71 1.90
N ASP A 71 20.04 -8.45 1.83
CA ASP A 71 20.91 -7.85 2.85
C ASP A 71 20.06 -7.20 3.96
N LEU A 72 19.28 -8.04 4.65
CA LEU A 72 18.37 -7.61 5.71
C LEU A 72 19.11 -6.97 6.89
N GLU A 73 20.38 -7.33 7.10
CA GLU A 73 21.20 -6.75 8.16
C GLU A 73 21.47 -5.26 7.91
N ASN A 74 21.90 -4.90 6.70
CA ASN A 74 22.11 -3.49 6.35
C ASN A 74 20.81 -2.74 6.15
N ILE A 75 19.74 -3.41 5.67
CA ILE A 75 18.41 -2.80 5.61
C ILE A 75 17.91 -2.41 7.01
N ALA A 76 18.07 -3.29 8.00
CA ALA A 76 17.64 -3.01 9.37
C ALA A 76 18.39 -1.82 10.00
N LYS A 77 19.69 -1.64 9.67
CA LYS A 77 20.49 -0.52 10.15
C LYS A 77 20.03 0.85 9.64
N GLU A 78 19.29 0.91 8.53
CA GLU A 78 18.74 2.18 7.98
C GLU A 78 17.37 2.55 8.59
N ILE A 79 16.78 1.67 9.40
CA ILE A 79 15.46 1.84 9.99
C ILE A 79 15.61 1.90 11.52
N ASP A 80 15.94 3.09 12.02
CA ASP A 80 16.28 3.33 13.44
C ASP A 80 15.18 2.93 14.44
N SER A 81 13.92 2.88 14.00
CA SER A 81 12.74 2.62 14.81
C SER A 81 12.26 1.16 14.77
N LYS A 82 13.00 0.27 14.10
CA LYS A 82 12.65 -1.15 13.98
C LYS A 82 13.83 -2.03 14.36
N THR A 83 13.52 -3.15 15.01
CA THR A 83 14.50 -4.19 15.29
C THR A 83 14.76 -5.04 14.04
N PRO A 84 15.91 -5.72 13.94
CA PRO A 84 16.20 -6.61 12.82
C PRO A 84 15.12 -7.68 12.60
N VAL A 85 14.54 -8.21 13.68
CA VAL A 85 13.46 -9.21 13.62
C VAL A 85 12.19 -8.62 13.01
N GLU A 86 11.81 -7.39 13.38
CA GLU A 86 10.66 -6.71 12.79
C GLU A 86 10.87 -6.42 11.30
N VAL A 87 12.10 -6.06 10.92
CA VAL A 87 12.47 -5.80 9.52
C VAL A 87 12.42 -7.09 8.69
N GLU A 88 12.87 -8.22 9.23
CA GLU A 88 12.78 -9.53 8.57
C GLU A 88 11.32 -9.97 8.38
N GLN A 89 10.50 -9.86 9.44
CA GLN A 89 9.07 -10.17 9.37
C GLN A 89 8.35 -9.28 8.34
N TYR A 90 8.66 -7.99 8.35
CA TYR A 90 8.11 -7.04 7.39
C TYR A 90 8.57 -7.34 5.96
N ALA A 91 9.85 -7.64 5.76
CA ALA A 91 10.40 -7.98 4.45
C ALA A 91 9.70 -9.19 3.85
N LYS A 92 9.48 -10.25 4.64
CA LYS A 92 8.76 -11.44 4.19
C LYS A 92 7.36 -11.09 3.67
N LEU A 93 6.58 -10.36 4.48
CA LEU A 93 5.22 -9.96 4.11
C LEU A 93 5.21 -9.00 2.90
N PHE A 94 6.17 -8.06 2.88
CA PHE A 94 6.31 -7.08 1.80
C PHE A 94 6.52 -7.78 0.46
N TRP A 95 7.41 -8.77 0.38
CA TRP A 95 7.67 -9.50 -0.86
C TRP A 95 6.52 -10.45 -1.23
N GLU A 96 5.78 -10.97 -0.25
CA GLU A 96 4.61 -11.82 -0.47
C GLU A 96 3.41 -11.06 -1.05
N ARG A 97 3.24 -9.78 -0.67
CA ARG A 97 2.07 -8.95 -1.01
C ARG A 97 2.44 -7.68 -1.77
N LEU A 98 3.60 -7.65 -2.42
CA LEU A 98 4.10 -6.48 -3.13
C LEU A 98 3.12 -6.01 -4.21
N ASP A 99 2.48 -6.95 -4.89
CA ASP A 99 1.49 -6.76 -5.95
C ASP A 99 0.22 -6.02 -5.52
N GLU A 100 -0.11 -6.03 -4.22
CA GLU A 100 -1.23 -5.25 -3.69
C GLU A 100 -0.97 -3.74 -3.65
N LEU A 101 0.29 -3.32 -3.77
CA LEU A 101 0.64 -1.90 -3.81
C LEU A 101 0.35 -1.30 -5.18
N ALA A 102 -0.30 -0.12 -5.19
CA ALA A 102 -0.59 0.61 -6.43
C ALA A 102 0.65 0.89 -7.29
N ASP A 103 1.81 1.10 -6.64
CA ASP A 103 3.09 1.44 -7.28
C ASP A 103 4.05 0.23 -7.39
N HIS A 104 3.57 -1.01 -7.27
CA HIS A 104 4.42 -2.19 -7.13
C HIS A 104 5.44 -2.37 -8.27
N GLU A 105 5.02 -2.19 -9.53
CA GLU A 105 5.91 -2.32 -10.70
C GLU A 105 7.08 -1.32 -10.63
N ARG A 106 6.79 -0.08 -10.24
CA ARG A 106 7.80 0.97 -10.10
C ARG A 106 8.78 0.65 -8.98
N ILE A 107 8.27 0.15 -7.85
CA ILE A 107 9.09 -0.24 -6.69
C ILE A 107 10.02 -1.39 -7.08
N LEU A 108 9.47 -2.43 -7.72
CA LEU A 108 10.24 -3.59 -8.17
C LEU A 108 11.34 -3.18 -9.15
N ALA A 109 11.00 -2.41 -10.18
CA ALA A 109 11.96 -1.93 -11.18
C ALA A 109 13.10 -1.09 -10.57
N THR A 110 12.79 -0.29 -9.55
CA THR A 110 13.79 0.52 -8.84
C THR A 110 14.78 -0.36 -8.08
N ILE A 111 14.28 -1.36 -7.37
CA ILE A 111 15.12 -2.30 -6.59
C ILE A 111 15.95 -3.20 -7.50
N GLU A 112 15.38 -3.71 -8.60
CA GLU A 112 16.08 -4.59 -9.54
C GLU A 112 17.15 -3.89 -10.38
N LYS A 113 16.94 -2.61 -10.72
CA LYS A 113 17.90 -1.81 -11.48
C LYS A 113 19.24 -1.67 -10.76
N VAL A 114 19.22 -1.49 -9.44
CA VAL A 114 20.44 -1.37 -8.64
C VAL A 114 21.07 -2.74 -8.38
N SER A 115 20.27 -3.78 -8.11
CA SER A 115 20.75 -5.17 -8.00
C SER A 115 21.49 -5.65 -9.27
N SER A 116 20.97 -5.28 -10.45
CA SER A 116 21.61 -5.57 -11.75
C SER A 116 22.93 -4.82 -11.93
N SER A 117 23.06 -3.61 -11.37
CA SER A 117 24.30 -2.83 -11.39
C SER A 117 25.32 -3.29 -10.34
N LEU A 118 24.88 -3.93 -9.26
CA LEU A 118 25.73 -4.49 -8.19
C LEU A 118 26.24 -5.92 -8.46
N GLY A 119 26.00 -6.47 -9.66
CA GLY A 119 26.72 -7.67 -10.11
C GLY A 119 26.24 -9.00 -9.51
N PHE A 120 25.01 -9.10 -9.00
CA PHE A 120 24.41 -10.40 -8.71
C PHE A 120 23.73 -10.96 -9.95
N LYS A 121 24.57 -11.43 -10.87
CA LYS A 121 24.15 -12.35 -11.94
C LYS A 121 23.61 -13.61 -11.26
N LEU A 122 22.35 -13.95 -11.54
CA LEU A 122 21.75 -15.25 -11.17
C LEU A 122 22.78 -16.37 -11.36
N ARG A 123 23.12 -17.05 -10.26
CA ARG A 123 23.52 -18.45 -10.27
C ARG A 123 22.52 -19.22 -9.42
#